data_AF-A0A2V9LKG2-F1
#
_entry.id   AF-A0A2V9LKG2-F1
#
_cell.length_a   1.000
_cell.length_b   1.000
_cell.length_c   1.000
_cell.angle_alpha   90.00
_cell.angle_beta   90.00
_cell.angle_gamma   90.00
#
_symmetry.space_group_name_H-M   'P 1'
#
loop_
_entity.id
_entity.type
_entity.pdbx_description
1 polymer ?
#
loop_
_entity_poly.entity_id
_entity_poly.type
_entity_poly.pdbx_seq_one_letter_code
_entity_poly.pdbx_strand_id
1 'polypeptide(L)' 'REVDRIPARFPDGYEIVEIQPQCWTVRARGALGPLIDALAGLPVRDLEVEKPRLEDVLISYYREGTP' A
#
# COMPACT_ATOMS: atom_id res chain seq x y z
N ARG A 1 6.02 -20.58 -16.08
CA ARG A 1 6.41 -19.96 -14.80
C ARG A 1 6.50 -18.47 -15.07
N GLU A 2 5.41 -17.77 -14.80
CA GLU A 2 5.27 -16.36 -15.11
C GLU A 2 5.88 -15.58 -13.95
N VAL A 3 6.87 -14.78 -14.29
CA VAL A 3 7.78 -14.09 -13.38
C VAL A 3 6.97 -13.05 -12.60
N ASP A 4 7.21 -12.96 -11.29
CA ASP A 4 6.75 -11.88 -10.41
C ASP A 4 7.00 -10.53 -11.06
N ARG A 5 6.00 -9.98 -11.76
CA ARG A 5 6.04 -8.62 -12.29
C ARG A 5 5.66 -7.67 -11.17
N ILE A 6 6.54 -7.53 -10.18
CA ILE A 6 6.51 -6.38 -9.29
C ILE A 6 6.60 -5.13 -10.20
N PRO A 7 5.66 -4.17 -10.15
CA PRO A 7 5.71 -2.98 -10.96
C PRO A 7 7.03 -2.29 -10.65
N ALA A 8 7.79 -2.00 -11.71
CA ALA A 8 9.16 -1.52 -11.62
C ALA A 8 9.33 -0.24 -10.78
N ARG A 9 8.25 0.49 -10.49
CA ARG A 9 8.16 1.47 -9.43
C ARG A 9 6.72 1.91 -9.25
N PHE A 10 6.22 1.97 -8.02
CA PHE A 10 5.00 2.75 -7.77
C PHE A 10 5.31 4.26 -7.89
N PRO A 11 4.32 5.11 -8.18
CA PRO A 11 4.50 6.56 -8.15
C PRO A 11 4.94 7.05 -6.77
N ASP A 12 5.45 8.29 -6.69
CA ASP A 12 5.81 8.90 -5.41
C ASP A 12 4.60 8.95 -4.47
N GLY A 13 4.85 8.67 -3.18
CA GLY A 13 3.80 8.61 -2.16
C GLY A 13 3.18 7.23 -1.96
N TYR A 14 3.55 6.21 -2.74
CA TYR A 14 3.12 4.84 -2.52
C TYR A 14 4.30 3.94 -2.15
N GLU A 15 4.12 3.15 -1.10
CA GLU A 15 5.14 2.26 -0.54
C GLU A 15 4.57 0.85 -0.45
N ILE A 16 5.30 -0.14 -0.98
CA ILE A 16 4.94 -1.54 -0.78
C ILE A 16 5.28 -1.93 0.66
N VAL A 17 4.27 -2.34 1.42
CA VAL A 17 4.42 -2.85 2.79
C VAL A 17 4.61 -4.36 2.78
N GLU A 18 3.90 -5.06 1.89
CA GLU A 18 3.94 -6.51 1.80
C GLU A 18 3.66 -6.98 0.36
N ILE A 19 4.36 -8.02 -0.08
CA ILE A 19 4.13 -8.70 -1.36
C ILE A 19 3.85 -10.17 -1.09
N GLN A 20 2.67 -10.62 -1.46
CA GLN A 20 2.33 -12.03 -1.64
C GLN A 20 2.03 -12.29 -3.14
N PRO A 21 2.06 -13.54 -3.62
CA PRO A 21 1.96 -13.84 -5.06
C PRO A 21 0.72 -13.26 -5.76
N GLN A 22 -0.36 -12.99 -5.04
CA GLN A 22 -1.63 -12.47 -5.59
C GLN A 22 -2.26 -11.37 -4.74
N CYS A 23 -1.57 -10.92 -3.69
CA CYS A 23 -2.09 -9.93 -2.75
C CYS A 23 -0.94 -9.03 -2.29
N TRP A 24 -1.04 -7.74 -2.57
CA TRP A 24 -0.04 -6.76 -2.17
C TRP A 24 -0.67 -5.73 -1.25
N THR A 25 0.07 -5.39 -0.20
CA THR A 25 -0.30 -4.33 0.71
C THR A 25 0.52 -3.10 0.35
N VAL A 26 -0.15 -2.02 -0.05
CA VAL A 26 0.49 -0.76 -0.44
C VAL A 26 0.01 0.34 0.50
N ARG A 27 0.96 1.02 1.14
CA ARG A 27 0.69 2.24 1.90
C ARG A 27 0.68 3.41 0.94
N ALA A 28 -0.45 4.11 0.89
CA ALA A 28 -0.62 5.32 0.10
C ALA A 28 -0.55 6.57 0.96
N ARG A 29 0.23 7.56 0.54
CA ARG A 29 0.23 8.93 1.06
C ARG A 29 -0.25 9.87 -0.04
N GLY A 30 -1.45 10.43 0.16
CA GLY A 30 -2.07 11.36 -0.79
C GLY A 30 -3.26 10.77 -1.52
N ALA A 31 -3.56 11.30 -2.71
CA ALA A 31 -4.70 10.87 -3.51
C ALA A 31 -4.49 9.44 -4.05
N LEU A 32 -5.54 8.64 -4.15
CA LEU A 32 -5.46 7.28 -4.71
C LEU A 32 -5.57 7.23 -6.23
N GLY A 33 -6.13 8.27 -6.88
CA GLY A 33 -6.35 8.31 -8.33
C GLY A 33 -5.14 7.83 -9.17
N PRO A 34 -3.93 8.39 -8.96
CA PRO A 34 -2.75 7.96 -9.70
C PRO A 34 -2.39 6.47 -9.52
N LEU A 35 -2.65 5.89 -8.35
CA LEU A 35 -2.49 4.46 -8.11
C LEU A 35 -3.54 3.66 -8.87
N ILE A 36 -4.81 4.09 -8.86
CA ILE A 36 -5.89 3.42 -9.61
C ILE A 36 -5.56 3.39 -11.10
N ASP A 37 -5.08 4.50 -11.67
CA ASP A 37 -4.69 4.59 -13.08
C ASP A 37 -3.55 3.63 -13.41
N ALA A 38 -2.57 3.47 -12.50
CA ALA A 38 -1.48 2.51 -12.67
C ALA A 38 -1.96 1.05 -12.57
N LEU A 39 -2.92 0.75 -11.69
CA LEU A 39 -3.47 -0.59 -11.51
C LEU A 39 -4.40 -1.01 -12.66
N ALA A 40 -5.00 -0.06 -13.39
CA ALA A 40 -5.90 -0.35 -14.51
C ALA A 40 -5.24 -1.18 -15.64
N GLY A 41 -3.91 -1.14 -15.76
CA GLY A 41 -3.15 -1.95 -16.71
C GLY A 41 -2.80 -3.37 -16.24
N LEU A 42 -3.19 -3.75 -15.02
CA LEU A 42 -2.83 -5.02 -14.38
C LEU A 42 -4.07 -5.90 -14.17
N PRO A 43 -3.92 -7.24 -14.07
CA PRO A 43 -5.03 -8.15 -13.83
C PRO A 43 -5.50 -8.14 -12.35
N VAL A 44 -5.71 -6.94 -11.79
CA VAL A 44 -6.22 -6.77 -10.43
C VAL A 44 -7.68 -7.20 -10.41
N ARG A 45 -7.99 -8.19 -9.56
CA ARG A 45 -9.36 -8.69 -9.40
C ARG A 45 -10.19 -7.84 -8.45
N ASP A 46 -9.54 -7.31 -7.42
CA ASP A 46 -10.18 -6.58 -6.34
C ASP A 46 -9.21 -5.56 -5.73
N LEU A 47 -9.76 -4.51 -5.12
CA LEU A 47 -9.01 -3.48 -4.43
C LEU A 47 -9.77 -3.04 -3.17
N GLU A 48 -9.17 -3.30 -2.03
CA GLU A 48 -9.64 -2.82 -0.73
C GLU A 48 -8.85 -1.58 -0.31
N VAL A 49 -9.56 -0.55 0.15
CA VAL A 49 -8.95 0.69 0.65
C VAL A 49 -9.26 0.83 2.13
N GLU A 50 -8.24 0.61 2.96
CA GLU A 50 -8.34 0.81 4.39
C GLU A 50 -7.80 2.18 4.79
N LYS A 51 -8.57 2.90 5.61
CA LYS A 51 -8.04 4.05 6.35
C LYS A 51 -7.51 3.53 7.69
N PRO A 52 -6.25 3.79 8.04
CA PRO A 52 -5.75 3.42 9.36
C PRO A 52 -6.62 4.10 10.41
N ARG A 53 -6.93 3.37 11.48
CA ARG A 53 -7.64 3.99 12.60
C ARG A 53 -6.71 4.94 13.30
N LEU A 54 -7.27 5.99 13.88
CA LEU A 54 -6.46 6.97 14.61
C LEU A 54 -5.72 6.29 15.77
N GLU A 55 -6.35 5.34 16.46
CA GLU A 55 -5.70 4.57 17.53
C GLU A 55 -4.43 3.86 17.07
N ASP A 56 -4.43 3.25 15.89
CA ASP A 56 -3.28 2.48 15.37
C ASP A 56 -2.10 3.40 15.05
N VAL A 57 -2.39 4.63 14.61
CA VAL A 57 -1.38 5.66 14.35
C VAL A 57 -0.87 6.24 15.67
N LEU A 58 -1.75 6.54 16.63
CA LEU A 58 -1.33 7.14 17.90
C LEU A 58 -0.46 6.20 18.72
N ILE A 59 -0.75 4.89 18.73
CA ILE A 59 0.02 3.89 19.47
C ILE A 59 1.50 3.89 19.07
N SER A 60 1.84 4.12 17.80
CA SER A 60 3.25 4.18 17.39
C SER A 60 3.99 5.36 18.04
N TYR A 61 3.32 6.50 18.21
CA TYR A 61 3.92 7.68 18.87
C TYR A 61 3.99 7.54 20.39
N TYR A 62 3.05 6.84 21.02
CA TYR A 62 3.07 6.61 22.47
C TYR A 62 3.91 5.40 22.89
N ARG A 63 4.25 4.46 22.00
CA ARG A 63 5.23 3.40 22.32
C ARG A 63 6.67 3.90 22.32
N GLU A 64 6.94 5.01 21.64
CA GLU A 64 8.27 5.65 21.63
C GLU A 64 8.47 6.67 22.77
N GLY A 65 7.44 6.95 23.57
CA GLY A 65 7.58 7.65 24.84
C GLY A 65 6.83 6.87 25.92
N THR A 66 7.49 6.26 26.90
CA THR A 66 8.11 6.97 28.03
C THR A 66 8.73 5.91 28.96
N PRO A 67 9.82 6.17 29.70
CA PRO A 67 10.52 7.46 29.90
C PRO A 67 11.85 7.60 29.17
#